data_AF-A0A3P7YGE6-F1
#
_entry.id   AF-A0A3P7YGE6-F1
#
_cell.length_a   1.000
_cell.length_b   1.000
_cell.length_c   1.000
_cell.angle_alpha   90.00
_cell.angle_beta   90.00
_cell.angle_gamma   90.00
#
_symmetry.space_group_name_H-M   'P 1'
#
loop_
_entity.id
_entity.type
_entity.pdbx_description
1 polymer ?
#
loop_
_entity_poly.entity_id
_entity_poly.type
_entity_poly.pdbx_seq_one_letter_code
_entity_poly.pdbx_strand_id
1 'polypeptide(L)'
;MEKRLTLGLRVVRAVYRVDGIAGFYRGFLSAVMLYIPSTMVFWSTYYHALAGFRFIRVKVTEMESGMKPKTTAEVDNRNLFLDQAISGSIGGIASACVTNPLEMLRIRLQVHRTNYTDTIKRLWRYEGSKVLTKGLAPRVVSNALYSSLVMLAYETVKKLCVLPEYRDHVVW
;
A
#
# COMPACT_ATOMS: atom_id res chain seq x y z
N MET A 1 -8.98 -45.31 7.08
CA MET A 1 -9.38 -44.57 5.86
C MET A 1 -9.13 -43.07 6.05
N GLU A 2 -7.87 -42.64 5.97
CA GLU A 2 -7.53 -41.21 5.89
C GLU A 2 -7.80 -40.74 4.46
N LYS A 3 -8.94 -40.10 4.25
CA LYS A 3 -9.29 -39.48 2.96
C LYS A 3 -8.22 -38.41 2.64
N ARG A 4 -7.74 -38.46 1.39
CA ARG A 4 -6.84 -37.48 0.74
C ARG A 4 -7.44 -36.06 0.79
N LEU A 5 -7.39 -35.40 1.94
CA LEU A 5 -7.75 -33.99 2.05
C LEU A 5 -6.63 -33.16 1.45
N THR A 6 -7.00 -32.24 0.56
CA THR A 6 -6.08 -31.23 0.02
C THR A 6 -5.49 -30.42 1.18
N LEU A 7 -4.25 -29.94 0.98
CA LEU A 7 -3.47 -29.28 2.04
C LEU A 7 -4.28 -28.17 2.76
N GLY A 8 -5.04 -27.36 2.02
CA GLY A 8 -5.88 -26.30 2.59
C GLY A 8 -6.96 -26.82 3.54
N LEU A 9 -7.68 -27.87 3.13
CA LEU A 9 -8.71 -28.49 3.97
C LEU A 9 -8.15 -29.11 5.26
N ARG A 10 -6.90 -29.63 5.21
CA ARG A 10 -6.20 -30.12 6.41
C ARG A 10 -5.90 -28.98 7.39
N VAL A 11 -5.43 -27.84 6.89
CA VAL A 11 -5.15 -26.65 7.71
C VAL A 11 -6.42 -26.09 8.32
N VAL A 12 -7.50 -25.94 7.53
CA VAL A 12 -8.80 -25.47 8.03
C VAL A 12 -9.33 -26.37 9.15
N ARG A 13 -9.27 -27.70 8.96
CA ARG A 13 -9.70 -28.66 9.99
C ARG A 13 -8.82 -28.61 11.24
N ALA A 14 -7.51 -28.41 11.07
CA ALA A 14 -6.58 -28.27 12.19
C ALA A 14 -6.87 -27.00 13.02
N VAL A 15 -7.05 -25.85 12.36
CA VAL A 15 -7.39 -24.59 13.03
C VAL A 15 -8.71 -24.70 13.78
N TYR A 16 -9.73 -25.28 13.14
CA TYR A 16 -11.04 -25.49 13.78
C TYR A 16 -10.96 -26.40 15.01
N ARG A 17 -10.15 -27.46 14.99
CA ARG A 17 -9.97 -28.34 16.16
C ARG A 17 -9.23 -27.67 17.32
N VAL A 18 -8.24 -26.82 17.04
CA VAL A 18 -7.36 -26.25 18.08
C VAL A 18 -7.96 -25.00 18.69
N ASP A 19 -8.44 -24.06 17.86
CA ASP A 19 -8.86 -22.73 18.28
C ASP A 19 -10.36 -22.45 18.01
N GLY A 20 -11.09 -23.42 17.45
CA GLY A 20 -12.50 -23.25 17.08
C GLY A 20 -12.71 -22.20 15.98
N ILE A 21 -13.90 -21.60 15.96
CA ILE A 21 -14.25 -20.53 15.00
C ILE A 21 -13.49 -19.23 15.31
N ALA A 22 -13.22 -18.96 16.59
CA ALA A 22 -12.47 -17.78 17.02
C ALA A 22 -11.03 -17.76 16.50
N GLY A 23 -10.44 -18.95 16.25
CA GLY A 23 -9.11 -19.09 15.64
C GLY A 23 -8.96 -18.41 14.29
N PHE A 24 -10.02 -18.40 13.46
CA PHE A 24 -9.99 -17.79 12.13
C PHE A 24 -9.95 -16.26 12.15
N TYR A 25 -10.48 -15.65 13.21
CA TYR A 25 -10.51 -14.19 13.38
C TYR A 25 -9.35 -13.67 14.24
N ARG A 26 -8.52 -14.57 14.77
CA ARG A 26 -7.38 -14.19 15.62
C ARG A 26 -6.35 -13.42 14.79
N GLY A 27 -6.16 -12.14 15.13
CA GLY A 27 -5.28 -11.24 14.38
C GLY A 27 -5.93 -10.52 13.20
N PHE A 28 -7.24 -10.66 12.99
CA PHE A 28 -7.99 -9.85 12.03
C PHE A 28 -7.95 -8.36 12.45
N LEU A 29 -8.20 -8.07 13.73
CA LEU A 29 -8.17 -6.70 14.24
C LEU A 29 -6.79 -6.04 14.10
N SER A 30 -5.71 -6.76 14.39
CA SER A 30 -4.35 -6.22 14.16
C SER A 30 -4.04 -5.99 12.70
N ALA A 31 -4.60 -6.81 11.79
CA ALA A 31 -4.47 -6.59 10.35
C ALA A 31 -5.24 -5.34 9.90
N VAL A 32 -6.47 -5.14 10.38
CA VAL A 32 -7.30 -3.97 10.03
C VAL A 32 -6.67 -2.67 10.54
N MET A 33 -6.21 -2.66 11.80
CA MET A 33 -5.53 -1.49 12.40
C MET A 33 -4.27 -1.07 11.66
N LEU A 34 -3.61 -2.00 10.97
CA LEU A 34 -2.46 -1.72 10.13
C LEU A 34 -2.87 -1.25 8.73
N TYR A 35 -3.88 -1.90 8.14
CA TYR A 35 -4.28 -1.65 6.75
C TYR A 35 -4.90 -0.27 6.58
N ILE A 36 -5.75 0.17 7.51
CA ILE A 36 -6.44 1.46 7.42
C ILE A 36 -5.43 2.63 7.36
N PRO A 37 -4.48 2.78 8.31
CA PRO A 37 -3.48 3.85 8.24
C PRO A 37 -2.58 3.72 7.01
N SER A 38 -2.22 2.49 6.63
CA SER A 38 -1.39 2.23 5.45
C SER A 38 -2.01 2.81 4.18
N THR A 39 -3.29 2.52 3.96
CA THR A 39 -4.04 2.99 2.79
C THR A 39 -4.25 4.50 2.85
N MET A 40 -4.55 5.06 4.01
CA MET A 40 -4.72 6.53 4.17
C MET A 40 -3.45 7.29 3.82
N VAL A 41 -2.30 6.86 4.35
CA VAL A 41 -1.00 7.49 4.08
C VAL A 41 -0.63 7.31 2.61
N PHE A 42 -0.82 6.11 2.06
CA PHE A 42 -0.53 5.83 0.66
C PHE A 42 -1.26 6.79 -0.29
N TRP A 43 -2.59 6.85 -0.22
CA TRP A 43 -3.38 7.69 -1.12
C TRP A 43 -3.12 9.18 -0.89
N SER A 44 -2.98 9.61 0.36
CA SER A 44 -2.64 11.01 0.68
C SER A 44 -1.31 11.41 0.04
N THR A 45 -0.25 10.64 0.28
CA THR A 45 1.07 10.91 -0.31
C THR A 45 1.05 10.82 -1.83
N TYR A 46 0.34 9.85 -2.39
CA TYR A 46 0.17 9.70 -3.83
C TYR A 46 -0.43 10.96 -4.48
N TYR A 47 -1.55 11.47 -3.94
CA TYR A 47 -2.21 12.66 -4.49
C TYR A 47 -1.37 13.93 -4.32
N HIS A 48 -0.69 14.10 -3.18
CA HIS A 48 0.21 15.22 -2.96
C HIS A 48 1.41 15.19 -3.92
N ALA A 49 2.00 14.01 -4.14
CA ALA A 49 3.09 13.84 -5.10
C ALA A 49 2.61 14.14 -6.53
N LEU A 50 1.47 13.59 -6.95
CA LEU A 50 0.89 13.85 -8.27
C LEU A 50 0.56 15.32 -8.48
N ALA A 51 0.00 16.00 -7.47
CA ALA A 51 -0.26 17.44 -7.52
C ALA A 51 1.04 18.25 -7.69
N GLY A 52 2.11 17.86 -6.99
CA GLY A 52 3.44 18.46 -7.15
C GLY A 52 3.98 18.30 -8.58
N PHE A 53 3.90 17.09 -9.14
CA PHE A 53 4.30 16.83 -10.53
C PHE A 53 3.50 17.65 -11.54
N ARG A 54 2.18 17.73 -11.36
CA ARG A 54 1.30 18.56 -12.21
C ARG A 54 1.68 20.04 -12.11
N PHE A 55 1.96 20.56 -10.91
CA PHE A 55 2.37 21.95 -10.71
C PHE A 55 3.70 22.27 -11.39
N ILE A 56 4.68 21.39 -11.26
CA ILE A 56 5.99 21.53 -11.92
C ILE A 56 5.80 21.57 -13.44
N ARG A 57 5.00 20.66 -14.01
CA ARG A 57 4.75 20.63 -15.46
C ARG A 57 4.08 21.89 -15.96
N VAL A 58 3.03 22.37 -15.29
CA VAL A 58 2.32 23.59 -15.69
C VAL A 58 3.29 24.78 -15.72
N LYS A 59 4.17 24.90 -14.71
CA LYS A 59 5.17 25.96 -14.68
C LYS A 59 6.24 25.84 -15.77
N VAL A 60 6.71 24.63 -16.07
CA VAL A 60 7.69 24.41 -17.15
C VAL A 60 7.08 24.75 -18.51
N THR A 61 5.84 24.30 -18.78
CA THR A 61 5.12 24.61 -20.02
C THR A 61 4.81 26.11 -20.15
N GLU A 62 4.44 26.78 -19.06
CA GLU A 62 4.23 28.24 -19.03
C GLU A 62 5.52 29.00 -19.36
N MET A 63 6.68 28.50 -18.90
CA MET A 63 7.99 29.10 -19.14
C MET A 63 8.48 28.91 -20.59
N GLU A 64 8.18 27.77 -21.22
CA GLU A 64 8.59 27.49 -22.61
C GLU A 64 7.68 28.16 -23.66
N SER A 65 6.37 28.20 -23.44
CA SER A 65 5.40 28.66 -24.46
C SER A 65 4.84 30.06 -24.23
N GLY A 66 5.05 30.68 -23.07
CA GLY A 66 4.54 32.03 -22.75
C GLY A 66 3.01 32.18 -22.75
N MET A 67 2.26 31.10 -22.98
CA MET A 67 0.80 31.04 -23.05
C MET A 67 0.28 29.95 -22.11
N LYS A 68 -0.72 30.28 -21.28
CA LYS A 68 -1.36 29.30 -20.39
C LYS A 68 -1.99 28.17 -21.21
N PRO A 69 -1.69 26.90 -20.92
CA PRO A 69 -2.23 25.79 -21.70
C PRO A 69 -3.76 25.75 -21.57
N LYS A 70 -4.45 25.75 -22.72
CA LYS A 70 -5.92 25.77 -22.81
C LYS A 70 -6.58 24.44 -22.44
N THR A 71 -5.84 23.34 -22.33
CA THR A 71 -6.39 22.03 -21.94
C THR A 71 -5.29 21.16 -21.32
N THR A 72 -5.51 20.71 -20.08
CA THR A 72 -4.58 19.88 -19.29
C THR A 72 -4.31 18.50 -19.95
N ALA A 73 -5.18 18.06 -20.86
CA ALA A 73 -5.14 16.74 -21.50
C ALA A 73 -4.15 16.59 -22.67
N GLU A 74 -3.69 17.67 -23.32
CA GLU A 74 -2.74 17.57 -24.46
C GLU A 74 -1.26 17.46 -24.02
N VAL A 75 -0.90 18.03 -22.86
CA VAL A 75 0.46 17.95 -22.27
C VAL A 75 0.73 16.56 -21.64
N ASP A 76 -0.29 15.71 -21.58
CA ASP A 76 -0.40 14.61 -20.62
C ASP A 76 0.18 13.27 -21.10
N ASN A 77 0.22 13.00 -22.41
CA ASN A 77 0.20 11.61 -22.86
C ASN A 77 1.52 10.80 -22.74
N ARG A 78 2.70 11.42 -22.74
CA ARG A 78 3.96 10.65 -22.81
C ARG A 78 4.61 10.36 -21.46
N ASN A 79 4.52 11.30 -20.51
CA ASN A 79 5.20 11.19 -19.23
C ASN A 79 4.25 10.91 -18.05
N LEU A 80 2.92 10.93 -18.24
CA LEU A 80 1.96 10.71 -17.14
C LEU A 80 2.20 9.37 -16.43
N PHE A 81 2.47 8.31 -17.19
CA PHE A 81 2.77 6.98 -16.62
C PHE A 81 4.01 6.99 -15.70
N LEU A 82 5.04 7.76 -16.06
CA LEU A 82 6.24 7.89 -15.23
C LEU A 82 5.95 8.66 -13.94
N ASP A 83 5.21 9.77 -14.02
CA ASP A 83 4.82 10.54 -12.83
C ASP A 83 3.91 9.72 -11.90
N GLN A 84 3.01 8.93 -12.46
CA GLN A 84 2.15 8.01 -11.71
C GLN A 84 2.97 6.88 -11.05
N ALA A 85 3.97 6.33 -11.73
CA ALA A 85 4.86 5.31 -11.17
C ALA A 85 5.75 5.88 -10.04
N ILE A 86 6.28 7.08 -10.23
CA ILE A 86 7.12 7.77 -9.24
C ILE A 86 6.28 8.17 -8.02
N SER A 87 5.11 8.79 -8.23
CA SER A 87 4.18 9.12 -7.13
C SER A 87 3.69 7.87 -6.39
N GLY A 88 3.39 6.78 -7.11
CA GLY A 88 3.06 5.48 -6.52
C GLY A 88 4.19 4.92 -5.68
N SER A 89 5.44 5.05 -6.14
CA SER A 89 6.62 4.66 -5.38
C SER A 89 6.78 5.49 -4.11
N ILE A 90 6.67 6.81 -4.20
CA ILE A 90 6.79 7.72 -3.04
C ILE A 90 5.69 7.42 -2.01
N GLY A 91 4.45 7.20 -2.46
CA GLY A 91 3.35 6.77 -1.58
C GLY A 91 3.62 5.44 -0.91
N GLY A 92 4.15 4.46 -1.65
CA GLY A 92 4.55 3.16 -1.12
C GLY A 92 5.65 3.28 -0.06
N ILE A 93 6.68 4.10 -0.30
CA ILE A 93 7.78 4.33 0.64
C ILE A 93 7.26 5.02 1.91
N ALA A 94 6.50 6.11 1.77
CA ALA A 94 5.96 6.86 2.90
C ALA A 94 5.04 5.99 3.78
N SER A 95 4.14 5.25 3.15
CA SER A 95 3.25 4.32 3.86
C SER A 95 4.04 3.21 4.57
N ALA A 96 5.07 2.64 3.92
CA ALA A 96 5.93 1.63 4.54
C ALA A 96 6.68 2.18 5.77
N CYS A 97 7.17 3.41 5.73
CA CYS A 97 7.86 4.06 6.85
C CYS A 97 6.93 4.26 8.06
N VAL A 98 5.73 4.80 7.84
CA VAL A 98 4.77 5.08 8.93
C VAL A 98 4.22 3.78 9.52
N THR A 99 3.99 2.76 8.70
CA THR A 99 3.36 1.50 9.12
C THR A 99 4.34 0.45 9.61
N ASN A 100 5.66 0.67 9.47
CA ASN A 100 6.67 -0.28 9.92
C ASN A 100 6.51 -0.74 11.38
N PRO A 101 6.34 0.16 12.38
CA PRO A 101 6.07 -0.25 13.77
C PRO A 101 4.87 -1.19 13.91
N LEU A 102 3.76 -0.83 13.26
CA LEU A 102 2.50 -1.56 13.39
C LEU A 102 2.60 -2.96 12.78
N GLU A 103 3.36 -3.12 11.70
CA GLU A 103 3.58 -4.43 11.11
C GLU A 103 4.44 -5.32 12.00
N MET A 104 5.49 -4.78 12.62
CA MET A 104 6.33 -5.54 13.53
C MET A 104 5.52 -6.04 14.72
N LEU A 105 4.60 -5.23 15.23
CA LEU A 105 3.64 -5.63 16.25
C LEU A 105 2.71 -6.74 15.76
N ARG A 106 2.11 -6.57 14.56
CA ARG A 106 1.21 -7.56 13.96
C ARG A 106 1.88 -8.91 13.74
N ILE A 107 3.07 -8.93 13.15
CA ILE A 107 3.82 -10.17 12.87
C ILE A 107 4.12 -10.90 14.18
N ARG A 108 4.59 -10.19 15.22
CA ARG A 108 4.89 -10.81 16.52
C ARG A 108 3.64 -11.35 17.22
N LEU A 109 2.53 -10.63 17.12
CA LEU A 109 1.26 -11.08 17.65
C LEU A 109 0.80 -12.39 16.98
N GLN A 110 0.95 -12.48 15.65
CA GLN A 110 0.57 -13.67 14.88
C GLN A 110 1.48 -14.87 15.17
N VAL A 111 2.79 -14.65 15.37
CA VAL A 111 3.77 -15.71 15.65
C VAL A 111 3.66 -16.22 17.10
N HIS A 112 3.64 -15.32 18.08
CA HIS A 112 3.69 -15.70 19.50
C HIS A 112 2.33 -16.04 20.11
N ARG A 113 1.21 -15.74 19.43
CA ARG A 113 -0.16 -15.98 19.91
C ARG A 113 -0.43 -15.43 21.32
N THR A 114 0.28 -14.37 21.71
CA THR A 114 0.18 -13.71 23.03
C THR A 114 -0.86 -12.60 23.04
N ASN A 115 -1.23 -12.11 24.23
CA ASN A 115 -2.05 -10.92 24.37
C ASN A 115 -1.35 -9.68 23.78
N TYR A 116 -2.16 -8.73 23.28
CA TYR A 116 -1.66 -7.50 22.63
C TYR A 116 -0.74 -6.69 23.56
N THR A 117 -1.16 -6.48 24.81
CA THR A 117 -0.43 -5.70 25.82
C THR A 117 0.90 -6.34 26.20
N ASP A 118 0.92 -7.66 26.38
CA ASP A 118 2.15 -8.40 26.73
C ASP A 118 3.16 -8.39 25.58
N THR A 119 2.67 -8.45 24.34
CA THR A 119 3.51 -8.38 23.14
C THR A 119 4.18 -7.01 23.03
N ILE A 120 3.41 -5.92 23.21
CA ILE A 120 3.95 -4.55 23.19
C ILE A 120 4.96 -4.33 24.31
N LYS A 121 4.65 -4.75 25.55
CA LYS A 121 5.55 -4.61 26.71
C LYS A 121 6.87 -5.35 26.49
N ARG A 122 6.83 -6.59 26.00
CA ARG A 122 8.03 -7.36 25.67
C ARG A 122 8.82 -6.68 24.56
N LEU A 123 8.15 -6.23 23.51
CA LEU A 123 8.82 -5.61 22.37
C LEU A 123 9.59 -4.34 22.78
N TRP A 124 8.94 -3.49 23.58
CA TRP A 124 9.56 -2.28 24.12
C TRP A 124 10.75 -2.59 25.04
N ARG A 125 10.62 -3.60 25.91
CA ARG A 125 11.67 -3.96 26.88
C ARG A 125 12.90 -4.60 26.24
N TYR A 126 12.73 -5.44 25.21
CA TYR A 126 13.84 -6.22 24.63
C TYR A 126 14.50 -5.55 23.42
N GLU A 127 13.74 -4.85 22.57
CA GLU A 127 14.28 -4.29 21.33
C GLU A 127 14.20 -2.75 21.27
N GLY A 128 13.38 -2.11 22.12
CA GLY A 128 13.27 -0.65 22.21
C GLY A 128 12.98 0.02 20.86
N SER A 129 13.67 1.14 20.58
CA SER A 129 13.50 1.90 19.33
C SER A 129 14.01 1.20 18.07
N LYS A 130 14.89 0.19 18.21
CA LYS A 130 15.42 -0.57 17.06
C LYS A 130 14.34 -1.38 16.33
N VAL A 131 13.22 -1.66 17.00
CA VAL A 131 12.01 -2.27 16.40
C VAL A 131 11.49 -1.47 15.22
N LEU A 132 11.56 -0.14 15.31
CA LEU A 132 10.92 0.78 14.38
C LEU A 132 11.61 0.80 13.01
N THR A 133 12.91 0.51 12.98
CA THR A 133 13.74 0.54 11.76
C THR A 133 14.11 -0.86 11.27
N LYS A 134 13.95 -1.89 12.09
CA LYS A 134 14.22 -3.29 11.73
C LYS A 134 13.33 -3.69 10.54
N GLY A 135 13.94 -4.23 9.49
CA GLY A 135 13.25 -4.65 8.27
C GLY A 135 12.72 -3.52 7.37
N LEU A 136 12.99 -2.25 7.68
CA LEU A 136 12.47 -1.13 6.88
C LEU A 136 13.02 -1.13 5.45
N ALA A 137 14.32 -1.32 5.27
CA ALA A 137 14.97 -1.30 3.95
C ALA A 137 14.34 -2.30 2.95
N PRO A 138 14.26 -3.63 3.24
CA PRO A 138 13.66 -4.57 2.30
C PRO A 138 12.16 -4.29 2.08
N ARG A 139 11.46 -3.77 3.09
CA ARG A 139 10.05 -3.40 2.97
C ARG A 139 9.85 -2.21 2.05
N VAL A 140 10.66 -1.16 2.19
CA VAL A 140 10.62 0.04 1.36
C VAL A 140 10.85 -0.32 -0.10
N VAL A 141 11.87 -1.12 -0.38
CA VAL A 141 12.16 -1.59 -1.75
C VAL A 141 11.00 -2.39 -2.31
N SER A 142 10.51 -3.39 -1.57
CA SER A 142 9.38 -4.22 -2.01
C SER A 142 8.11 -3.40 -2.24
N ASN A 143 7.79 -2.47 -1.33
CA ASN A 143 6.55 -1.68 -1.42
C ASN A 143 6.62 -0.62 -2.52
N ALA A 144 7.80 -0.06 -2.80
CA ALA A 144 8.00 0.86 -3.93
C ALA A 144 7.78 0.15 -5.28
N LEU A 145 8.35 -1.04 -5.44
CA LEU A 145 8.17 -1.85 -6.65
C LEU A 145 6.73 -2.32 -6.81
N TYR A 146 6.12 -2.81 -5.74
CA TYR A 146 4.72 -3.24 -5.76
C TYR A 146 3.78 -2.08 -6.10
N SER A 147 3.94 -0.93 -5.44
CA SER A 147 3.05 0.22 -5.61
C SER A 147 3.18 0.86 -7.00
N SER A 148 4.40 0.94 -7.54
CA SER A 148 4.61 1.46 -8.91
C SER A 148 3.96 0.57 -9.96
N LEU A 149 4.12 -0.76 -9.83
CA LEU A 149 3.52 -1.72 -10.76
C LEU A 149 1.98 -1.72 -10.66
N VAL A 150 1.44 -1.68 -9.44
CA VAL A 150 -0.01 -1.59 -9.21
C VAL A 150 -0.58 -0.32 -9.82
N MET A 151 0.08 0.82 -9.64
CA MET A 151 -0.41 2.10 -10.18
C MET A 151 -0.35 2.12 -11.71
N LEU A 152 0.74 1.64 -12.31
CA LEU A 152 0.87 1.51 -13.76
C LEU A 152 -0.21 0.58 -14.35
N ALA A 153 -0.44 -0.56 -13.72
CA ALA A 153 -1.47 -1.50 -14.13
C ALA A 153 -2.87 -0.88 -13.99
N TYR A 154 -3.16 -0.24 -12.86
CA TYR A 154 -4.44 0.42 -12.60
C TYR A 154 -4.75 1.47 -13.68
N GLU A 155 -3.79 2.33 -14.00
CA GLU A 155 -3.99 3.40 -14.99
C GLU A 155 -4.07 2.87 -16.42
N THR A 156 -3.32 1.82 -16.75
CA THR A 156 -3.44 1.14 -18.06
C THR A 156 -4.83 0.52 -18.22
N VAL A 157 -5.30 -0.21 -17.21
CA VAL A 157 -6.63 -0.83 -17.22
C VAL A 157 -7.72 0.23 -17.24
N LYS A 158 -7.59 1.30 -16.46
CA LYS A 158 -8.51 2.44 -16.46
C LYS A 158 -8.59 3.10 -17.85
N LYS A 159 -7.47 3.32 -18.53
CA LYS A 159 -7.46 3.84 -19.91
C LYS A 159 -8.15 2.91 -20.91
N LEU A 160 -8.01 1.60 -20.74
CA LEU A 160 -8.63 0.60 -21.63
C LEU A 160 -10.13 0.42 -21.37
N CYS A 161 -10.56 0.53 -20.12
CA CYS A 161 -11.94 0.23 -19.71
C CYS A 161 -12.85 1.46 -19.60
N VAL A 162 -12.31 2.68 -19.61
CA VAL A 162 -13.13 3.90 -19.59
C VAL A 162 -13.87 4.03 -20.92
N LEU A 163 -15.20 3.93 -20.86
CA LEU A 163 -16.06 4.21 -22.01
C LEU A 163 -15.94 5.70 -22.41
N PRO A 164 -16.10 6.03 -23.70
CA PRO A 164 -15.98 7.39 -24.21
C PRO A 164 -16.87 8.40 -23.46
N GLU A 165 -18.04 7.95 -23.02
CA GLU A 165 -19.05 8.73 -22.31
C GLU A 165 -18.60 9.23 -20.92
N TYR A 166 -17.65 8.53 -20.28
CA TYR A 166 -17.16 8.88 -18.93
C TYR A 166 -15.80 9.56 -18.94
N ARG A 167 -15.22 9.80 -20.12
CA ARG A 167 -13.85 10.32 -20.26
C ARG A 167 -13.66 11.68 -19.59
N ASP A 168 -14.69 12.52 -19.61
CA ASP A 168 -14.66 13.89 -19.06
C ASP A 168 -14.84 13.94 -17.54
N HIS A 169 -15.33 12.86 -16.93
CA HIS A 169 -15.53 12.75 -15.47
C HIS A 169 -14.34 12.08 -14.77
N VAL A 170 -13.37 11.57 -15.53
CA VAL A 170 -12.23 10.83 -15.00
C VAL A 170 -11.05 11.76 -14.77
N VAL A 171 -10.57 11.79 -13.53
CA VAL A 171 -9.30 12.45 -13.19
C VAL A 171 -8.16 11.51 -13.59
N TRP A 172 -7.37 11.93 -14.58
CA TRP A 172 -6.20 11.22 -15.12
C TRP A 172 -4.94 11.47 -14.31
#